data_AF-A0A9E4ZTU1-F1
#
_entry.id   AF-A0A9E4ZTU1-F1
#
_cell.length_a   1.000
_cell.length_b   1.000
_cell.length_c   1.000
_cell.angle_alpha   90.00
_cell.angle_beta   90.00
_cell.angle_gamma   90.00
#
_symmetry.space_group_name_H-M   'P 1'
#
loop_
_entity.id
_entity.type
_entity.pdbx_description
1 polymer ?
#
loop_
_entity_poly.entity_id
_entity_poly.type
_entity_poly.pdbx_seq_one_letter_code
_entity_poly.pdbx_strand_id
1 'polypeptide(L)'
;MKGHISVSRRILAKCRNLYQCIWVETALVRPLDSTTLYCFDCFFHKYSTNARVEDRLLLSFNSKSSTREVSLGVSEGFRSVSAEKCDKKSIEAYLSGIHELAVEKIEDLTAKHKTSPSRLSFKAMLLGLILPRQRETLQEEGKYWGNLAKYRILLELISLLGYRNGVLSAEVDSAFILYGFRLDRREVVALIGDNIVELANYARILDLKKLANDLFPDRSVT
;
A
#
# COMPACT_ATOMS: atom_id res chain seq x y z
N MET A 1 -17.11 -19.65 -2.44
CA MET A 1 -17.61 -18.38 -1.87
C MET A 1 -16.46 -17.70 -1.16
N LYS A 2 -16.19 -16.42 -1.44
CA LYS A 2 -15.16 -15.65 -0.70
C LYS A 2 -15.62 -15.51 0.75
N GLY A 3 -14.73 -15.75 1.69
CA GLY A 3 -15.03 -15.67 3.12
C GLY A 3 -14.70 -14.30 3.71
N HIS A 4 -15.30 -13.98 4.85
CA HIS A 4 -14.94 -12.80 5.64
C HIS A 4 -13.87 -13.21 6.66
N ILE A 5 -12.81 -12.44 6.82
CA ILE A 5 -11.86 -12.68 7.91
C ILE A 5 -12.56 -12.39 9.25
N SER A 6 -12.40 -13.27 10.22
CA SER A 6 -13.03 -13.13 11.53
C SER A 6 -12.56 -11.88 12.25
N VAL A 7 -13.45 -11.30 13.05
CA VAL A 7 -13.18 -10.16 13.93
C VAL A 7 -13.85 -10.46 15.25
N SER A 8 -13.15 -10.23 16.36
CA SER A 8 -13.71 -10.49 17.68
C SER A 8 -14.85 -9.54 18.00
N ARG A 9 -15.84 -10.00 18.78
CA ARG A 9 -17.00 -9.17 19.19
C ARG A 9 -16.59 -7.86 19.85
N ARG A 10 -15.48 -7.88 20.62
CA ARG A 10 -14.91 -6.69 21.27
C ARG A 10 -14.48 -5.65 20.24
N ILE A 11 -13.86 -6.07 19.13
CA ILE A 11 -13.45 -5.17 18.07
C ILE A 11 -14.65 -4.75 17.21
N LEU A 12 -15.56 -5.66 16.89
CA LEU A 12 -16.79 -5.34 16.16
C LEU A 12 -17.63 -4.26 16.87
N ALA A 13 -17.65 -4.23 18.20
CA ALA A 13 -18.30 -3.16 18.95
C ALA A 13 -17.77 -1.76 18.60
N LYS A 14 -16.49 -1.64 18.20
CA LYS A 14 -15.91 -0.35 17.74
C LYS A 14 -16.52 0.14 16.43
N CYS A 15 -17.02 -0.75 15.56
CA CYS A 15 -17.73 -0.38 14.33
C CYS A 15 -19.11 0.22 14.56
N ARG A 16 -19.66 0.10 15.77
CA ARG A 16 -20.95 0.73 16.14
C ARG A 16 -20.73 2.07 16.84
N ASN A 17 -19.63 2.18 17.58
CA ASN A 17 -19.39 3.30 18.50
C ASN A 17 -18.34 4.31 18.02
N LEU A 18 -17.40 3.90 17.16
CA LEU A 18 -16.20 4.69 16.84
C LEU A 18 -15.91 4.79 15.34
N TYR A 19 -16.02 3.68 14.62
CA TYR A 19 -15.67 3.60 13.20
C TYR A 19 -16.90 3.38 12.34
N GLN A 20 -16.90 3.99 11.15
CA GLN A 20 -17.76 3.55 10.06
C GLN A 20 -17.08 2.36 9.39
N CYS A 21 -17.73 1.20 9.39
CA CYS A 21 -17.10 -0.04 8.94
C CYS A 21 -17.70 -0.61 7.67
N ILE A 22 -16.83 -1.21 6.86
CA ILE A 22 -17.18 -1.83 5.57
C ILE A 22 -16.27 -3.04 5.31
N TRP A 23 -16.85 -4.11 4.78
CA TRP A 23 -16.11 -5.28 4.33
C TRP A 23 -15.58 -5.03 2.91
N VAL A 24 -14.28 -5.23 2.72
CA VAL A 24 -13.63 -4.94 1.44
C VAL A 24 -12.86 -6.17 0.98
N GLU A 25 -13.13 -6.58 -0.26
CA GLU A 25 -12.35 -7.64 -0.89
C GLU A 25 -10.89 -7.22 -1.02
N THR A 26 -10.03 -8.02 -0.42
CA THR A 26 -8.58 -7.82 -0.34
C THR A 26 -7.87 -9.11 -0.71
N ALA A 27 -6.73 -8.99 -1.39
CA ALA A 27 -5.92 -10.15 -1.72
C ALA A 27 -5.03 -10.51 -0.54
N LEU A 28 -4.98 -11.80 -0.24
CA LEU A 28 -4.12 -12.40 0.77
C LEU A 28 -2.94 -13.05 0.03
N VAL A 29 -1.81 -12.36 0.04
CA VAL A 29 -0.59 -12.79 -0.64
C VAL A 29 0.35 -13.43 0.37
N ARG A 30 0.64 -14.72 0.19
CA ARG A 30 1.59 -15.49 0.99
C ARG A 30 2.74 -15.94 0.10
N PRO A 31 3.91 -15.27 0.16
CA PRO A 31 5.10 -15.72 -0.56
C PRO A 31 5.47 -17.15 -0.13
N LEU A 32 5.88 -18.01 -1.06
CA LEU A 32 6.16 -19.42 -0.75
C LEU A 32 7.32 -19.60 0.23
N ASP A 33 8.28 -18.67 0.22
CA ASP A 33 9.47 -18.69 1.08
C ASP A 33 9.30 -17.85 2.36
N SER A 34 8.06 -17.46 2.71
CA SER A 34 7.78 -16.58 3.85
C SER A 34 6.58 -17.06 4.65
N THR A 35 6.64 -16.89 5.97
CA THR A 35 5.48 -17.10 6.86
C THR A 35 4.59 -15.87 6.96
N THR A 36 4.96 -14.75 6.31
CA THR A 36 4.26 -13.48 6.41
C THR A 36 3.06 -13.46 5.47
N LEU A 37 1.93 -13.00 5.97
CA LEU A 37 0.73 -12.76 5.17
C LEU A 37 0.62 -11.26 4.85
N TYR A 38 0.56 -10.94 3.55
CA TYR A 38 0.35 -9.59 3.08
C TYR A 38 -1.09 -9.41 2.62
N CYS A 39 -1.72 -8.34 3.09
CA CYS A 39 -3.01 -7.86 2.63
C CYS A 39 -2.76 -6.84 1.53
N PHE A 40 -2.94 -7.28 0.29
CA PHE A 40 -2.69 -6.48 -0.90
C PHE A 40 -3.96 -5.75 -1.33
N ASP A 41 -3.88 -4.42 -1.46
CA ASP A 41 -5.05 -3.61 -1.82
C ASP A 41 -5.58 -4.00 -3.20
N CYS A 42 -6.88 -4.18 -3.32
CA CYS A 42 -7.56 -4.42 -4.61
C CYS A 42 -8.64 -3.39 -4.92
N PHE A 43 -8.95 -2.50 -3.98
CA PHE A 43 -10.16 -1.69 -4.04
C PHE A 43 -9.88 -0.21 -3.80
N PHE A 44 -9.07 0.13 -2.79
CA PHE A 44 -8.92 1.50 -2.35
C PHE A 44 -8.07 2.36 -3.28
N HIS A 45 -7.18 1.77 -4.09
CA HIS A 45 -6.37 2.52 -5.05
C HIS A 45 -7.21 3.40 -6.01
N LYS A 46 -8.47 3.04 -6.31
CA LYS A 46 -9.37 3.87 -7.13
C LYS A 46 -9.78 5.20 -6.46
N TYR A 47 -9.57 5.30 -5.16
CA TYR A 47 -9.76 6.50 -4.35
C TYR A 47 -8.45 7.23 -4.06
N SER A 48 -7.32 6.84 -4.68
CA SER A 48 -6.08 7.60 -4.48
C SER A 48 -6.24 9.04 -4.98
N THR A 49 -5.72 9.98 -4.19
CA THR A 49 -5.62 11.41 -4.53
C THR A 49 -4.73 11.65 -5.75
N ASN A 50 -3.78 10.75 -6.00
CA ASN A 50 -2.90 10.78 -7.14
C ASN A 50 -3.09 9.50 -7.95
N ALA A 51 -3.19 9.58 -9.27
CA ALA A 51 -3.29 8.39 -10.12
C ALA A 51 -1.93 7.69 -10.30
N ARG A 52 -1.19 7.49 -9.21
CA ARG A 52 0.13 6.85 -9.25
C ARG A 52 -0.02 5.35 -9.22
N VAL A 53 0.71 4.69 -10.10
CA VAL A 53 0.65 3.23 -10.21
C VAL A 53 1.13 2.58 -8.91
N GLU A 54 2.10 3.15 -8.20
CA GLU A 54 2.64 2.60 -6.95
C GLU A 54 1.68 2.64 -5.76
N ASP A 55 0.61 3.44 -5.81
CA ASP A 55 -0.24 3.70 -4.65
C ASP A 55 -0.93 2.43 -4.15
N ARG A 56 -1.29 1.51 -5.06
CA ARG A 56 -1.86 0.22 -4.69
C ARG A 56 -0.91 -0.61 -3.81
N LEU A 57 0.40 -0.62 -4.13
CA LEU A 57 1.40 -1.28 -3.30
C LEU A 57 1.58 -0.56 -1.96
N LEU A 58 1.57 0.78 -1.94
CA LEU A 58 1.73 1.58 -0.72
C LEU A 58 0.52 1.51 0.24
N LEU A 59 -0.65 1.15 -0.29
CA LEU A 59 -1.86 0.82 0.46
C LEU A 59 -1.87 -0.63 0.95
N SER A 60 -0.94 -1.47 0.49
CA SER A 60 -0.83 -2.85 0.98
C SER A 60 -0.10 -2.89 2.33
N PHE A 61 -0.45 -3.86 3.18
CA PHE A 61 0.12 -3.97 4.53
C PHE A 61 0.33 -5.44 4.90
N ASN A 62 1.16 -5.70 5.91
CA ASN A 62 1.30 -7.04 6.47
C ASN A 62 0.35 -7.23 7.66
N SER A 63 -0.28 -8.39 7.73
CA SER A 63 -0.98 -8.78 8.94
C SER A 63 0.03 -9.31 9.96
N LYS A 64 0.01 -8.78 11.18
CA LYS A 64 0.73 -9.37 12.32
C LYS A 64 0.03 -10.62 12.89
N SER A 65 -1.19 -10.89 12.45
CA SER A 65 -1.97 -12.05 12.88
C SER A 65 -1.46 -13.31 12.18
N SER A 66 -1.36 -14.41 12.92
CA SER A 66 -0.89 -15.69 12.36
C SER A 66 -1.82 -16.15 11.23
N THR A 67 -1.27 -16.76 10.18
CA THR A 67 -2.05 -17.38 9.09
C THR A 67 -3.05 -18.42 9.58
N ARG A 68 -2.82 -19.01 10.77
CA ARG A 68 -3.72 -19.96 11.45
C ARG A 68 -4.88 -19.31 12.21
N GLU A 69 -4.86 -17.99 12.41
CA GLU A 69 -5.88 -17.24 13.15
C GLU A 69 -6.94 -16.59 12.26
N VAL A 70 -6.73 -16.60 10.94
CA VAL A 70 -7.71 -16.10 9.96
C VAL A 70 -8.83 -17.14 9.81
N SER A 71 -9.76 -17.15 10.76
CA SER A 71 -11.00 -17.91 10.66
C SER A 71 -12.02 -17.16 9.81
N LEU A 72 -12.94 -17.88 9.14
CA LEU A 72 -14.02 -17.24 8.41
C LEU A 72 -15.11 -16.78 9.38
N GLY A 73 -15.43 -15.48 9.38
CA GLY A 73 -16.47 -14.86 10.19
C GLY A 73 -17.79 -14.63 9.43
N VAL A 74 -18.79 -14.16 10.17
CA VAL A 74 -20.07 -13.69 9.61
C VAL A 74 -19.99 -12.18 9.40
N SER A 75 -20.53 -11.69 8.28
CA SER A 75 -20.51 -10.27 7.87
C SER A 75 -21.15 -9.31 8.90
N GLU A 76 -21.97 -9.80 9.83
CA GLU A 76 -22.74 -9.02 10.82
C GLU A 76 -23.55 -7.83 10.25
N GLY A 77 -23.87 -7.86 8.95
CA GLY A 77 -24.74 -6.87 8.30
C GLY A 77 -24.03 -5.58 7.87
N PHE A 78 -22.70 -5.49 7.95
CA PHE A 78 -21.96 -4.38 7.34
C PHE A 78 -21.95 -4.52 5.81
N ARG A 79 -21.95 -3.39 5.09
CA ARG A 79 -21.85 -3.38 3.62
C ARG A 79 -20.58 -4.12 3.18
N SER A 80 -20.68 -4.94 2.15
CA SER A 80 -19.53 -5.56 1.48
C SER A 80 -19.31 -4.94 0.11
N VAL A 81 -18.05 -4.68 -0.23
CA VAL A 81 -17.63 -4.17 -1.54
C VAL A 81 -16.59 -5.10 -2.15
N SER A 82 -16.88 -5.54 -3.37
CA SER A 82 -16.00 -6.41 -4.14
C SER A 82 -15.04 -5.59 -4.99
N ALA A 83 -13.86 -6.14 -5.24
CA ALA A 83 -12.89 -5.56 -6.16
C ALA A 83 -13.08 -6.18 -7.55
N GLU A 84 -12.79 -5.42 -8.61
CA GLU A 84 -12.88 -5.94 -9.98
C GLU A 84 -11.82 -7.01 -10.27
N LYS A 85 -10.61 -6.83 -9.72
CA LYS A 85 -9.43 -7.66 -10.01
C LYS A 85 -8.58 -7.89 -8.75
N CYS A 86 -8.74 -9.07 -8.15
CA CYS A 86 -8.07 -9.44 -6.90
C CYS A 86 -7.55 -10.89 -6.88
N ASP A 87 -7.34 -11.47 -8.06
CA ASP A 87 -6.74 -12.80 -8.24
C ASP A 87 -5.21 -12.73 -8.45
N LYS A 88 -4.55 -13.89 -8.39
CA LYS A 88 -3.11 -14.03 -8.59
C LYS A 88 -2.62 -13.36 -9.88
N LYS A 89 -3.30 -13.64 -11.00
CA LYS A 89 -2.91 -13.14 -12.33
C LYS A 89 -2.95 -11.62 -12.38
N SER A 90 -3.96 -11.02 -11.77
CA SER A 90 -4.15 -9.57 -11.71
C SER A 90 -3.09 -8.89 -10.86
N ILE A 91 -2.71 -9.51 -9.73
CA ILE A 91 -1.64 -9.00 -8.88
C ILE A 91 -0.30 -9.12 -9.60
N GLU A 92 -0.01 -10.28 -10.19
CA GLU A 92 1.23 -10.51 -10.95
C GLU A 92 1.38 -9.52 -12.11
N ALA A 93 0.32 -9.28 -12.88
CA ALA A 93 0.33 -8.29 -13.96
C ALA A 93 0.62 -6.86 -13.45
N TYR A 94 0.03 -6.48 -12.32
CA TYR A 94 0.31 -5.20 -11.68
C TYR A 94 1.77 -5.09 -11.21
N LEU A 95 2.28 -6.13 -10.53
CA LEU A 95 3.66 -6.15 -10.03
C LEU A 95 4.68 -6.13 -11.18
N SER A 96 4.39 -6.81 -12.30
CA SER A 96 5.21 -6.75 -13.52
C SER A 96 5.28 -5.33 -14.05
N GLY A 97 4.13 -4.66 -14.23
CA GLY A 97 4.10 -3.28 -14.73
C GLY A 97 4.83 -2.29 -13.80
N ILE A 98 4.69 -2.48 -12.48
CA ILE A 98 5.45 -1.69 -11.50
C ILE A 98 6.96 -1.95 -11.58
N HIS A 99 7.36 -3.22 -11.69
CA HIS A 99 8.76 -3.60 -11.78
C HIS A 99 9.41 -3.01 -13.04
N GLU A 100 8.78 -3.20 -14.20
CA GLU A 100 9.24 -2.67 -15.49
C GLU A 100 9.40 -1.14 -15.43
N LEU A 101 8.37 -0.44 -14.94
CA LEU A 101 8.43 1.02 -14.77
C LEU A 101 9.56 1.43 -13.82
N ALA A 102 9.77 0.72 -12.72
CA ALA A 102 10.81 1.03 -11.75
C ALA A 102 12.21 0.87 -12.38
N VAL A 103 12.43 -0.21 -13.11
CA VAL A 103 13.70 -0.49 -13.81
C VAL A 103 13.96 0.58 -14.86
N GLU A 104 12.99 0.87 -15.73
CA GLU A 104 13.10 1.91 -16.76
C GLU A 104 13.46 3.28 -16.13
N LYS A 105 12.80 3.64 -15.02
CA LYS A 105 13.08 4.90 -14.32
C LYS A 105 14.47 4.93 -13.70
N ILE A 106 14.96 3.82 -13.15
CA ILE A 106 16.32 3.72 -12.62
C ILE A 106 17.34 3.87 -13.74
N GLU A 107 17.14 3.21 -14.88
CA GLU A 107 18.02 3.28 -16.04
C GLU A 107 18.09 4.70 -16.59
N ASP A 108 16.94 5.34 -16.83
CA ASP A 108 16.85 6.73 -17.29
C ASP A 108 17.52 7.71 -16.31
N LEU A 109 17.22 7.59 -15.01
CA LEU A 109 17.85 8.43 -13.98
C LEU A 109 19.37 8.25 -13.94
N THR A 110 19.85 7.02 -14.08
CA THR A 110 21.28 6.71 -14.06
C THR A 110 21.97 7.22 -15.32
N ALA A 111 21.35 7.09 -16.49
CA ALA A 111 21.87 7.63 -17.74
C ALA A 111 21.99 9.15 -17.70
N LYS A 112 20.94 9.85 -17.23
CA LYS A 112 20.94 11.31 -17.05
C LYS A 112 21.99 11.79 -16.05
N HIS A 113 22.16 11.07 -14.94
CA HIS A 113 23.18 11.42 -13.95
C HIS A 113 24.61 11.28 -14.48
N LYS A 114 24.87 10.22 -15.27
CA LYS A 114 26.20 9.99 -15.87
C LYS A 114 26.65 11.12 -16.79
N THR A 115 25.72 11.74 -17.51
CA THR A 115 26.00 12.85 -18.45
C THR A 115 25.78 14.23 -17.82
N SER A 116 25.38 14.31 -16.55
CA SER A 116 25.08 15.58 -15.90
C SER A 116 26.36 16.39 -15.61
N PRO A 117 26.42 17.68 -16.01
CA PRO A 117 27.51 18.57 -15.65
C PRO A 117 27.50 18.94 -14.16
N SER A 118 26.35 18.77 -13.47
CA SER A 118 26.19 19.02 -12.04
C SER A 118 26.58 17.83 -11.16
N ARG A 119 27.16 16.77 -11.74
CA ARG A 119 27.55 15.57 -11.00
C ARG A 119 28.64 15.87 -9.97
N LEU A 120 28.34 15.56 -8.71
CA LEU A 120 29.32 15.69 -7.61
C LEU A 120 29.93 14.34 -7.23
N SER A 121 31.21 14.35 -6.88
CA SER A 121 31.79 13.22 -6.15
C SER A 121 31.24 13.19 -4.71
N PHE A 122 31.23 12.02 -4.06
CA PHE A 122 30.78 11.90 -2.67
C PHE A 122 31.54 12.85 -1.73
N LYS A 123 32.85 13.03 -1.96
CA LYS A 123 33.68 13.98 -1.22
C LYS A 123 33.24 15.43 -1.45
N ALA A 124 32.91 15.80 -2.69
CA ALA A 124 32.39 17.14 -3.01
C ALA A 124 30.99 17.38 -2.42
N MET A 125 30.16 16.35 -2.36
CA MET A 125 28.84 16.41 -1.73
C MET A 125 28.94 16.70 -0.23
N LEU A 126 29.85 16.03 0.48
CA LEU A 126 30.13 16.28 1.91
C LEU A 126 30.69 17.69 2.16
N LEU A 127 31.62 18.15 1.32
CA LEU A 127 32.18 19.50 1.41
C LEU A 127 31.13 20.58 1.10
N GLY A 128 30.21 20.31 0.17
CA GLY A 128 29.13 21.22 -0.19
C GLY A 128 28.09 21.42 0.94
N LEU A 129 27.91 20.46 1.84
CA LEU A 129 27.04 20.64 3.02
C LEU A 129 27.55 21.74 3.97
N ILE A 130 28.85 22.06 3.91
CA ILE A 130 29.52 23.06 4.74
C ILE A 130 29.66 24.39 3.97
N LEU A 131 29.68 24.36 2.64
CA LEU A 131 29.95 25.52 1.79
C LEU A 131 28.67 26.05 1.09
N PRO A 132 28.22 27.29 1.36
CA PRO A 132 26.93 27.82 0.86
C PRO A 132 26.80 27.91 -0.66
N ARG A 133 27.92 27.97 -1.39
CA ARG A 133 27.98 28.25 -2.84
C ARG A 133 27.56 27.08 -3.75
N GLN A 134 27.23 25.91 -3.18
CA GLN A 134 26.89 24.69 -3.95
C GLN A 134 25.45 24.21 -3.74
N ARG A 135 24.58 25.04 -3.17
CA ARG A 135 23.25 24.63 -2.70
C ARG A 135 22.35 24.03 -3.79
N GLU A 136 22.35 24.60 -4.99
CA GLU A 136 21.52 24.11 -6.11
C GLU A 136 22.01 22.76 -6.63
N THR A 137 23.32 22.62 -6.86
CA THR A 137 23.96 21.36 -7.28
C THR A 137 23.74 20.24 -6.26
N LEU A 138 23.81 20.55 -4.96
CA LEU A 138 23.51 19.60 -3.88
C LEU A 138 22.04 19.20 -3.85
N GLN A 139 21.12 20.11 -4.16
CA GLN A 139 19.69 19.78 -4.26
C GLN A 139 19.42 18.85 -5.44
N GLU A 140 20.07 19.05 -6.59
CA GLU A 140 19.96 18.16 -7.73
C GLU A 140 20.49 16.75 -7.42
N GLU A 141 21.67 16.66 -6.79
CA GLU A 141 22.21 15.39 -6.31
C GLU A 141 21.27 14.72 -5.28
N GLY A 142 20.76 15.48 -4.31
CA GLY A 142 19.80 14.97 -3.34
C GLY A 142 18.53 14.42 -3.99
N LYS A 143 18.01 15.09 -5.02
CA LYS A 143 16.86 14.60 -5.81
C LYS A 143 17.19 13.31 -6.55
N TYR A 144 18.37 13.22 -7.16
CA TYR A 144 18.82 12.00 -7.84
C TYR A 144 18.85 10.81 -6.88
N TRP A 145 19.57 10.94 -5.77
CA TRP A 145 19.70 9.85 -4.77
C TRP A 145 18.36 9.52 -4.11
N GLY A 146 17.52 10.53 -3.84
CA GLY A 146 16.17 10.33 -3.30
C GLY A 146 15.28 9.51 -4.25
N ASN A 147 15.30 9.83 -5.55
CA ASN A 147 14.55 9.07 -6.55
C ASN A 147 15.11 7.65 -6.73
N LEU A 148 16.43 7.50 -6.78
CA LEU A 148 17.05 6.18 -6.88
C LEU A 148 16.68 5.29 -5.68
N ALA A 149 16.71 5.85 -4.46
CA ALA A 149 16.29 5.15 -3.26
C ALA A 149 14.81 4.77 -3.31
N LYS A 150 13.92 5.68 -3.76
CA LYS A 150 12.49 5.40 -3.94
C LYS A 150 12.26 4.16 -4.81
N TYR A 151 12.89 4.10 -5.99
CA TYR A 151 12.69 2.97 -6.91
C TYR A 151 13.30 1.66 -6.38
N ARG A 152 14.43 1.73 -5.68
CA ARG A 152 14.98 0.54 -5.00
C ARG A 152 14.05 0.01 -3.92
N ILE A 153 13.49 0.89 -3.09
CA ILE A 153 12.48 0.49 -2.08
C ILE A 153 11.28 -0.17 -2.76
N LEU A 154 10.83 0.36 -3.90
CA LEU A 154 9.72 -0.24 -4.66
C LEU A 154 10.05 -1.68 -5.10
N LEU A 155 11.27 -1.91 -5.61
CA LEU A 155 11.75 -3.24 -5.98
C LEU A 155 11.87 -4.20 -4.78
N GLU A 156 12.27 -3.69 -3.61
CA GLU A 156 12.29 -4.49 -2.38
C GLU A 156 10.87 -4.86 -1.92
N LEU A 157 9.93 -3.90 -1.97
CA LEU A 157 8.53 -4.15 -1.58
C LEU A 157 7.85 -5.22 -2.44
N ILE A 158 8.07 -5.22 -3.75
CA ILE A 158 7.53 -6.27 -4.63
C ILE A 158 8.22 -7.63 -4.38
N SER A 159 9.52 -7.64 -4.05
CA SER A 159 10.25 -8.86 -3.68
C SER A 159 9.71 -9.47 -2.39
N LEU A 160 9.31 -8.66 -1.41
CA LEU A 160 8.64 -9.12 -0.19
C LEU A 160 7.33 -9.84 -0.45
N LEU A 161 6.62 -9.48 -1.53
CA LEU A 161 5.41 -10.17 -1.97
C LEU A 161 5.69 -11.48 -2.73
N GLY A 162 6.96 -11.86 -2.90
CA GLY A 162 7.38 -13.06 -3.63
C GLY A 162 7.51 -12.84 -5.14
N TYR A 163 7.50 -11.60 -5.62
CA TYR A 163 7.72 -11.30 -7.04
C TYR A 163 9.22 -11.21 -7.34
N ARG A 164 9.75 -12.22 -8.06
CA ARG A 164 11.18 -12.31 -8.41
C ARG A 164 11.34 -12.85 -9.82
N ASN A 165 12.34 -12.33 -10.54
CA ASN A 165 12.67 -12.75 -11.91
C ASN A 165 11.45 -12.77 -12.86
N GLY A 166 10.54 -11.80 -12.70
CA GLY A 166 9.35 -11.68 -13.55
C GLY A 166 8.14 -12.52 -13.12
N VAL A 167 8.23 -13.29 -12.03
CA VAL A 167 7.19 -14.25 -11.62
C VAL A 167 6.78 -14.05 -10.16
N LEU A 168 5.47 -14.16 -9.89
CA LEU A 168 4.91 -14.13 -8.54
C LEU A 168 4.92 -15.53 -7.90
N SER A 169 5.96 -15.78 -7.10
CA SER A 169 6.11 -16.99 -6.28
C SER A 169 5.36 -16.86 -4.94
N ALA A 170 4.04 -16.80 -5.03
CA ALA A 170 3.14 -16.71 -3.88
C ALA A 170 1.84 -17.48 -4.09
N GLU A 171 1.26 -17.95 -2.98
CA GLU A 171 -0.16 -18.27 -2.88
C GLU A 171 -0.96 -16.97 -2.79
N VAL A 172 -2.04 -16.88 -3.55
CA VAL A 172 -2.91 -15.70 -3.55
C VAL A 172 -4.35 -16.18 -3.45
N ASP A 173 -4.98 -15.79 -2.35
CA ASP A 173 -6.42 -15.94 -2.12
C ASP A 173 -7.08 -14.57 -2.02
N SER A 174 -8.40 -14.51 -2.07
CA SER A 174 -9.14 -13.29 -1.75
C SER A 174 -10.16 -13.51 -0.63
N ALA A 175 -10.23 -12.53 0.27
CA ALA A 175 -11.13 -12.53 1.40
C ALA A 175 -11.63 -11.11 1.68
N PHE A 176 -12.73 -11.00 2.41
CA PHE A 176 -13.22 -9.71 2.90
C PHE A 176 -12.55 -9.36 4.22
N ILE A 177 -11.90 -8.19 4.28
CA ILE A 177 -11.35 -7.60 5.50
C ILE A 177 -12.25 -6.46 5.94
N LEU A 178 -12.51 -6.34 7.25
CA LEU A 178 -13.31 -5.24 7.78
C LEU A 178 -12.40 -4.03 7.97
N TYR A 179 -12.72 -2.95 7.27
CA TYR A 179 -12.04 -1.68 7.43
C TYR A 179 -12.91 -0.74 8.25
N GLY A 180 -12.29 -0.01 9.18
CA GLY A 180 -12.92 1.02 9.98
C GLY A 180 -12.40 2.40 9.61
N PHE A 181 -13.31 3.36 9.46
CA PHE A 181 -13.03 4.74 9.09
C PHE A 181 -13.48 5.69 10.18
N ARG A 182 -12.59 6.60 10.59
CA ARG A 182 -12.92 7.74 11.45
C ARG A 182 -12.54 9.03 10.72
N LEU A 183 -13.53 9.57 9.99
CA LEU A 183 -13.33 10.63 9.00
C LEU A 183 -12.90 11.96 9.61
N ASP A 184 -13.43 12.32 10.79
CA ASP A 184 -13.06 13.52 11.55
C ASP A 184 -11.57 13.54 11.92
N ARG A 185 -10.98 12.37 12.20
CA ARG A 185 -9.56 12.24 12.55
C ARG A 185 -8.69 11.71 11.42
N ARG A 186 -9.27 11.54 10.22
CA ARG A 186 -8.62 10.94 9.04
C ARG A 186 -7.92 9.62 9.36
N GLU A 187 -8.53 8.79 10.17
CA GLU A 187 -7.97 7.52 10.60
C GLU A 187 -8.63 6.37 9.84
N VAL A 188 -7.80 5.43 9.39
CA VAL A 188 -8.24 4.20 8.72
C VAL A 188 -7.55 3.02 9.38
N VAL A 189 -8.33 1.99 9.68
CA VAL A 189 -7.85 0.77 10.33
C VAL A 189 -8.37 -0.47 9.61
N ALA A 190 -7.58 -1.55 9.62
CA ALA A 190 -8.07 -2.88 9.30
C ALA A 190 -8.30 -3.66 10.60
N LEU A 191 -9.44 -4.33 10.70
CA LEU A 191 -9.87 -5.10 11.86
C LEU A 191 -9.75 -6.58 11.49
N ILE A 192 -8.84 -7.29 12.18
CA ILE A 192 -8.46 -8.67 11.84
C ILE A 192 -8.30 -9.46 13.14
N GLY A 193 -9.16 -10.45 13.36
CA GLY A 193 -9.19 -11.25 14.58
C GLY A 193 -9.37 -10.36 15.81
N ASP A 194 -8.38 -10.37 16.69
CA ASP A 194 -8.30 -9.53 17.90
C ASP A 194 -7.39 -8.30 17.76
N ASN A 195 -6.98 -7.97 16.52
CA ASN A 195 -6.06 -6.88 16.23
C ASN A 195 -6.73 -5.73 15.47
N ILE A 196 -6.27 -4.52 15.78
CA ILE A 196 -6.55 -3.29 15.03
C ILE A 196 -5.24 -2.88 14.37
N VAL A 197 -5.21 -2.93 13.05
CA VAL A 197 -4.04 -2.55 12.25
C VAL A 197 -4.24 -1.12 11.78
N GLU A 198 -3.42 -0.20 12.28
CA GLU A 198 -3.45 1.20 11.84
C GLU A 198 -2.85 1.34 10.44
N LEU A 199 -3.61 1.98 9.53
CA LEU A 199 -3.23 2.13 8.14
C LEU A 199 -2.89 3.58 7.83
N ALA A 200 -1.80 4.07 8.44
CA ALA A 200 -1.40 5.48 8.37
C ALA A 200 -1.23 6.01 6.93
N ASN A 201 -0.82 5.15 6.00
CA ASN A 201 -0.66 5.53 4.59
C ASN A 201 -2.00 5.87 3.91
N TYR A 202 -3.10 5.25 4.32
CA TYR A 202 -4.41 5.49 3.72
C TYR A 202 -4.85 6.94 3.88
N ALA A 203 -4.60 7.53 5.05
CA ALA A 203 -4.92 8.92 5.33
C ALA A 203 -4.21 9.91 4.39
N ARG A 204 -3.00 9.55 3.94
CA ARG A 204 -2.15 10.37 3.07
C ARG A 204 -2.45 10.16 1.59
N ILE A 205 -2.76 8.92 1.21
CA ILE A 205 -2.91 8.51 -0.19
C ILE A 205 -4.36 8.70 -0.66
N LEU A 206 -5.35 8.34 0.15
CA LEU A 206 -6.75 8.31 -0.26
C LEU A 206 -7.46 9.67 -0.14
N ASP A 207 -8.34 9.94 -1.09
CA ASP A 207 -9.39 10.94 -0.97
C ASP A 207 -10.51 10.37 -0.08
N LEU A 208 -10.34 10.56 1.24
CA LEU A 208 -11.30 10.08 2.23
C LEU A 208 -12.68 10.73 2.11
N LYS A 209 -12.78 11.93 1.52
CA LYS A 209 -14.09 12.59 1.31
C LYS A 209 -14.85 11.89 0.19
N LYS A 210 -14.19 11.68 -0.95
CA LYS A 210 -14.77 10.94 -2.08
C LYS A 210 -15.17 9.52 -1.66
N LEU A 211 -14.27 8.82 -0.96
CA LEU A 211 -14.53 7.49 -0.42
C LEU A 211 -15.75 7.49 0.51
N ALA A 212 -15.85 8.45 1.43
CA ALA A 212 -16.97 8.53 2.36
C ALA A 212 -18.30 8.77 1.65
N ASN A 213 -18.34 9.68 0.68
CA ASN A 213 -19.55 9.98 -0.08
C ASN A 213 -20.05 8.75 -0.87
N ASP A 214 -19.14 7.99 -1.48
CA ASP A 214 -19.50 6.82 -2.30
C ASP A 214 -19.90 5.60 -1.43
N LEU A 215 -19.26 5.43 -0.28
CA LEU A 215 -19.40 4.23 0.54
C LEU A 215 -20.39 4.39 1.70
N PHE A 216 -20.58 5.61 2.19
CA PHE A 216 -21.44 5.96 3.32
C PHE A 216 -22.39 7.15 2.99
N PRO A 217 -23.18 7.08 1.91
CA PRO A 217 -23.98 8.20 1.42
C PRO A 217 -25.05 8.69 2.42
N ASP A 218 -25.57 7.80 3.27
CA ASP A 218 -26.67 8.12 4.20
C ASP A 218 -26.25 8.91 5.46
N ARG A 219 -25.02 9.45 5.51
CA ARG A 219 -24.52 10.25 6.64
C ARG A 219 -23.88 11.58 6.26
N SER A 220 -24.11 12.07 5.05
CA SER A 220 -23.84 13.48 4.76
C SER A 220 -24.76 14.34 5.64
N VAL A 221 -24.16 15.11 6.56
CA VAL A 221 -24.77 16.07 7.49
C VAL A 221 -25.23 15.47 8.84
N THR A 222 -24.31 15.47 9.81
CA THR A 222 -24.54 16.09 11.14
C THR A 222 -23.26 16.74 11.62
#